data_AF-A0A1V3QN00-F1
#
_entry.id   AF-A0A1V3QN00-F1
#
_cell.length_a   1.000
_cell.length_b   1.000
_cell.length_c   1.000
_cell.angle_alpha   90.00
_cell.angle_beta   90.00
_cell.angle_gamma   90.00
#
_symmetry.space_group_name_H-M   'P 1'
#
loop_
_entity.id
_entity.type
_entity.pdbx_description
1 polymer ?
#
loop_
_entity_poly.entity_id
_entity_poly.type
_entity_poly.pdbx_seq_one_letter_code
_entity_poly.pdbx_strand_id
1 'polypeptide(L)'
;MEITELNEELNRKFFDIINGSVDELYNHTERKSSQSNFHLLSDKGKYSSRVFEYYSKMNQTKEDLRKIEIFLRRFPLKKIYEDNDITHLDYIKYHTEVFYHKINTLLDLFKIIINKVHELGFSEKKCTWENLTKSEKLKQSMLITVVECYYKSFENVIIARNLNTHRGQFYD
;
A
#
# COMPACT_ATOMS: atom_id res chain seq x y z
N MET A 1 -12.74 24.97 8.41
CA MET A 1 -12.57 24.10 7.25
C MET A 1 -13.00 22.72 7.68
N GLU A 2 -14.02 22.18 7.03
CA GLU A 2 -14.46 20.81 7.31
C GLU A 2 -13.37 19.82 6.88
N ILE A 3 -13.30 18.64 7.52
CA ILE A 3 -12.30 17.60 7.20
C ILE A 3 -12.35 17.22 5.72
N THR A 4 -13.54 17.26 5.12
CA THR A 4 -13.76 16.99 3.69
C THR A 4 -13.10 18.03 2.80
N GLU A 5 -13.31 19.32 3.08
CA GLU A 5 -12.69 20.42 2.32
C GLU A 5 -11.16 20.41 2.42
N LEU A 6 -10.63 20.14 3.62
CA LEU A 6 -9.20 19.99 3.84
C LEU A 6 -8.61 18.85 2.99
N ASN A 7 -9.30 17.70 2.97
CA ASN A 7 -8.87 16.54 2.18
C ASN A 7 -8.89 16.82 0.68
N GLU A 8 -9.92 17.50 0.17
CA GLU A 8 -10.00 17.89 -1.23
C GLU A 8 -8.85 18.83 -1.62
N GLU A 9 -8.56 19.83 -0.78
CA GLU A 9 -7.47 20.76 -1.02
C GLU A 9 -6.10 20.07 -1.01
N LEU A 10 -5.86 19.18 -0.04
CA LEU A 10 -4.63 18.40 0.06
C LEU A 10 -4.45 17.47 -1.15
N ASN A 11 -5.52 16.80 -1.58
CA ASN A 11 -5.50 15.95 -2.77
C ASN A 11 -5.17 16.77 -4.01
N ARG A 12 -5.82 17.93 -4.20
CA ARG A 12 -5.53 18.82 -5.33
C ARG A 12 -4.05 19.23 -5.33
N LYS A 13 -3.54 19.75 -4.21
CA LYS A 13 -2.13 20.15 -4.08
C LYS A 13 -1.17 19.00 -4.37
N PHE A 14 -1.50 17.79 -3.91
CA PHE A 14 -0.70 16.60 -4.20
C PHE A 14 -0.68 16.30 -5.69
N PHE A 15 -1.85 16.28 -6.35
CA PHE A 15 -1.93 16.02 -7.79
C PHE A 15 -1.29 17.13 -8.63
N ASP A 16 -1.34 18.40 -8.20
CA ASP A 16 -0.65 19.50 -8.87
C ASP A 16 0.87 19.27 -8.89
N ILE A 17 1.45 18.79 -7.78
CA ILE A 17 2.88 18.45 -7.71
C ILE A 17 3.22 17.28 -8.65
N ILE A 18 2.35 16.27 -8.72
CA ILE A 18 2.55 15.12 -9.62
C ILE A 18 2.45 15.55 -11.07
N ASN A 19 1.43 16.33 -11.42
CA ASN A 19 1.22 16.86 -12.77
C ASN A 19 2.42 17.71 -13.22
N GLY A 20 2.94 18.57 -12.34
CA GLY A 20 4.16 19.33 -12.64
C GLY A 20 5.37 18.43 -12.94
N SER A 21 5.49 17.30 -12.25
CA SER A 21 6.57 16.32 -12.51
C SER A 21 6.35 15.56 -13.83
N VAL A 22 5.08 15.31 -14.19
CA VAL A 22 4.71 14.73 -15.47
C VAL A 22 5.01 15.71 -16.60
N ASP A 23 4.63 16.98 -16.46
CA ASP A 23 4.87 18.04 -17.44
C ASP A 23 6.37 18.26 -17.67
N GLU A 24 7.18 18.20 -16.61
CA GLU A 24 8.64 18.23 -16.69
C GLU A 24 9.16 17.13 -17.64
N LEU A 25 8.69 15.90 -17.46
CA LEU A 25 9.05 14.77 -18.33
C LEU A 25 8.54 14.93 -19.75
N TYR A 26 7.30 15.37 -19.93
CA TYR A 26 6.68 15.51 -21.24
C TYR A 26 7.40 16.53 -22.11
N ASN A 27 7.89 17.61 -21.50
CA ASN A 27 8.58 18.71 -22.18
C ASN A 27 10.10 18.52 -22.26
N HIS A 28 10.65 17.44 -21.66
CA HIS A 28 12.10 17.19 -21.70
C HIS A 28 12.55 16.73 -23.09
N THR A 29 13.52 17.45 -23.68
CA THR A 29 14.00 17.24 -25.06
C THR A 29 14.58 15.84 -25.29
N GLU A 30 15.20 15.26 -24.27
CA GLU A 30 15.82 13.92 -24.33
C GLU A 30 14.86 12.75 -24.01
N ARG A 31 13.56 13.02 -23.82
CA ARG A 31 12.58 11.98 -23.45
C ARG A 31 12.50 10.90 -24.53
N LYS A 32 12.56 9.64 -24.12
CA LYS A 32 12.38 8.46 -24.98
C LYS A 32 11.09 7.70 -24.64
N SER A 33 10.23 7.48 -25.63
CA SER A 33 8.89 6.90 -25.43
C SER A 33 8.89 5.44 -24.92
N SER A 34 9.98 4.70 -25.07
CA SER A 34 10.09 3.27 -24.76
C SER A 34 11.07 2.94 -23.63
N GLN A 35 11.58 3.95 -22.91
CA GLN A 35 12.56 3.77 -21.83
C GLN A 35 12.14 4.51 -20.56
N SER A 36 12.76 4.12 -19.44
CA SER A 36 12.62 4.87 -18.20
C SER A 36 13.27 6.25 -18.34
N ASN A 37 12.45 7.28 -18.30
CA ASN A 37 12.88 8.68 -18.31
C ASN A 37 13.12 9.24 -16.90
N PHE A 38 13.08 8.39 -15.86
CA PHE A 38 13.17 8.83 -14.46
C PHE A 38 14.44 9.63 -14.14
N HIS A 39 15.54 9.37 -14.85
CA HIS A 39 16.79 10.09 -14.68
C HIS A 39 16.71 11.57 -15.11
N LEU A 40 15.79 11.90 -16.03
CA LEU A 40 15.57 13.25 -16.59
C LEU A 40 14.78 14.16 -15.64
N LEU A 41 14.15 13.61 -14.61
CA LEU A 41 13.45 14.40 -13.60
C LEU A 41 14.42 15.14 -12.69
N SER A 42 14.07 16.37 -12.31
CA SER A 42 14.62 17.10 -11.18
C SER A 42 14.51 16.29 -9.88
N ASP A 43 15.27 16.65 -8.86
CA ASP A 43 15.18 15.96 -7.55
C ASP A 43 13.76 16.04 -6.96
N LYS A 44 13.09 17.18 -7.14
CA LYS A 44 11.69 17.37 -6.76
C LYS A 44 10.76 16.46 -7.57
N GLY A 45 10.97 16.34 -8.87
CA GLY A 45 10.23 15.43 -9.74
C GLY A 45 10.44 13.96 -9.35
N LYS A 46 11.69 13.56 -9.11
CA LYS A 46 12.08 12.22 -8.64
C LYS A 46 11.42 11.89 -7.30
N TYR A 47 11.44 12.82 -6.35
CA TYR A 47 10.76 12.67 -5.07
C TYR A 47 9.25 12.47 -5.27
N SER A 48 8.62 13.35 -6.04
CA SER A 48 7.17 13.33 -6.29
C SER A 48 6.72 12.03 -6.96
N SER A 49 7.43 11.58 -8.00
CA SER A 49 7.16 10.32 -8.67
C SER A 49 7.31 9.12 -7.73
N ARG A 50 8.34 9.09 -6.86
CA ARG A 50 8.51 8.01 -5.88
C ARG A 50 7.37 7.97 -4.86
N VAL A 51 6.96 9.13 -4.33
CA VAL A 51 5.83 9.19 -3.39
C VAL A 51 4.54 8.74 -4.08
N PHE A 52 4.30 9.20 -5.31
CA PHE A 52 3.13 8.81 -6.10
C PHE A 52 3.07 7.32 -6.42
N GLU A 53 4.22 6.68 -6.68
CA GLU A 53 4.30 5.24 -6.90
C GLU A 53 3.75 4.46 -5.70
N TYR A 54 4.20 4.78 -4.49
CA TYR A 54 3.72 4.11 -3.27
C TYR A 54 2.27 4.46 -2.95
N TYR A 55 1.86 5.73 -3.16
CA TYR A 55 0.47 6.13 -3.02
C TYR A 55 -0.46 5.33 -3.97
N SER A 56 -0.05 5.13 -5.21
CA SER A 56 -0.79 4.33 -6.19
C SER A 56 -0.88 2.86 -5.77
N LYS A 57 0.23 2.28 -5.30
CA LYS A 57 0.26 0.91 -4.75
C LYS A 57 -0.67 0.74 -3.54
N MET A 58 -0.75 1.75 -2.66
CA MET A 58 -1.67 1.75 -1.52
C MET A 58 -3.13 1.76 -1.97
N ASN A 59 -3.49 2.64 -2.91
CA ASN A 59 -4.85 2.68 -3.44
C ASN A 59 -5.22 1.38 -4.16
N GLN A 60 -4.32 0.81 -4.95
CA GLN A 60 -4.57 -0.47 -5.59
C GLN A 60 -4.78 -1.60 -4.57
N THR A 61 -3.98 -1.61 -3.49
CA THR A 61 -4.15 -2.58 -2.39
C THR A 61 -5.51 -2.40 -1.70
N LYS A 62 -5.95 -1.15 -1.50
CA LYS A 62 -7.29 -0.84 -0.96
C LYS A 62 -8.41 -1.31 -1.88
N GLU A 63 -8.29 -1.13 -3.19
CA GLU A 63 -9.27 -1.67 -4.14
C GLU A 63 -9.28 -3.20 -4.16
N ASP A 64 -8.12 -3.84 -4.03
CA ASP A 64 -8.05 -5.30 -3.92
C ASP A 64 -8.74 -5.80 -2.65
N LEU A 65 -8.58 -5.12 -1.51
CA LEU A 65 -9.32 -5.44 -0.27
C LEU A 65 -10.84 -5.36 -0.46
N ARG A 66 -11.34 -4.35 -1.19
CA ARG A 66 -12.77 -4.25 -1.54
C ARG A 66 -13.23 -5.40 -2.44
N LYS A 67 -12.42 -5.81 -3.41
CA LYS A 67 -12.75 -6.97 -4.25
C LYS A 67 -12.83 -8.25 -3.42
N ILE A 68 -11.92 -8.44 -2.46
CA ILE A 68 -11.93 -9.60 -1.58
C ILE A 68 -13.20 -9.64 -0.73
N GLU A 69 -13.65 -8.49 -0.21
CA GLU A 69 -14.94 -8.41 0.48
C GLU A 69 -16.10 -8.88 -0.41
N ILE A 70 -16.11 -8.48 -1.69
CA ILE A 70 -17.13 -8.92 -2.66
C ILE A 70 -17.05 -10.43 -2.88
N PHE A 71 -15.85 -10.99 -3.04
CA PHE A 71 -15.62 -12.42 -3.21
C PHE A 71 -16.09 -13.21 -1.99
N LEU A 72 -15.70 -12.80 -0.77
CA LEU A 72 -16.12 -13.48 0.46
C LEU A 72 -17.65 -13.43 0.68
N ARG A 73 -18.31 -12.35 0.25
CA ARG A 73 -19.78 -12.22 0.34
C ARG A 73 -20.52 -13.03 -0.72
N ARG A 74 -19.87 -13.36 -1.83
CA ARG A 74 -20.51 -14.01 -2.98
C ARG A 74 -19.78 -15.28 -3.30
N PHE A 75 -20.34 -16.39 -2.84
CA PHE A 75 -19.88 -17.68 -3.34
C PHE A 75 -20.13 -17.76 -4.85
N PRO A 76 -19.12 -18.11 -5.66
CA PRO A 76 -19.22 -18.15 -7.11
C PRO A 76 -20.16 -19.24 -7.63
N LEU A 77 -20.43 -19.21 -8.94
CA LEU A 77 -21.32 -20.15 -9.62
C LEU A 77 -20.83 -21.59 -9.45
N LYS A 78 -21.67 -22.43 -8.84
CA LYS A 78 -21.42 -23.83 -8.49
C LYS A 78 -20.73 -24.65 -9.61
N LYS A 79 -21.19 -24.49 -10.85
CA LYS A 79 -20.66 -25.22 -12.02
C LYS A 79 -19.16 -25.02 -12.23
N ILE A 80 -18.65 -23.79 -12.14
CA ILE A 80 -17.22 -23.50 -12.39
C ILE A 80 -16.34 -24.20 -11.35
N TYR A 81 -16.82 -24.33 -10.12
CA TYR A 81 -16.06 -24.87 -9.01
C TYR A 81 -16.12 -26.40 -9.00
N GLU A 82 -17.28 -26.98 -9.32
CA GLU A 82 -17.44 -28.43 -9.53
C GLU A 82 -16.56 -28.92 -10.69
N ASP A 83 -16.52 -28.18 -11.80
CA ASP A 83 -15.68 -28.52 -12.95
C ASP A 83 -14.16 -28.42 -12.64
N ASN A 84 -13.76 -27.83 -11.50
CA ASN A 84 -12.37 -27.64 -11.08
C ASN A 84 -12.06 -28.23 -9.70
N ASP A 85 -12.94 -29.06 -9.13
CA ASP A 85 -12.80 -29.67 -7.79
C ASP A 85 -12.52 -28.68 -6.63
N ILE A 86 -13.03 -27.45 -6.72
CA ILE A 86 -12.83 -26.42 -5.69
C ILE A 86 -14.01 -26.43 -4.72
N THR A 87 -13.77 -26.73 -3.45
CA THR A 87 -14.83 -26.71 -2.44
C THR A 87 -15.14 -25.29 -1.96
N HIS A 88 -16.28 -25.12 -1.29
CA HIS A 88 -16.61 -23.84 -0.65
C HIS A 88 -15.56 -23.44 0.41
N LEU A 89 -15.04 -24.42 1.16
CA LEU A 89 -14.01 -24.18 2.16
C LEU A 89 -12.70 -23.73 1.50
N ASP A 90 -12.30 -24.33 0.37
CA ASP A 90 -11.08 -23.93 -0.36
C ASP A 90 -11.18 -22.48 -0.85
N TYR A 91 -12.35 -22.09 -1.36
CA TYR A 91 -12.60 -20.72 -1.80
C TYR A 91 -12.50 -19.70 -0.67
N ILE A 92 -13.18 -19.97 0.46
CA ILE A 92 -13.16 -19.10 1.64
C ILE A 92 -11.72 -19.00 2.16
N LYS A 93 -11.03 -20.13 2.29
CA LYS A 93 -9.65 -20.18 2.77
C LYS A 93 -8.73 -19.35 1.87
N TYR A 94 -8.77 -19.57 0.56
CA TYR A 94 -7.96 -18.82 -0.39
C TYR A 94 -8.18 -17.31 -0.29
N HIS A 95 -9.43 -16.84 -0.31
CA HIS A 95 -9.71 -15.42 -0.23
C HIS A 95 -9.40 -14.81 1.14
N THR A 96 -9.49 -15.59 2.22
CA THR A 96 -9.05 -15.18 3.56
C THR A 96 -7.53 -15.03 3.64
N GLU A 97 -6.76 -15.96 3.04
CA GLU A 97 -5.31 -15.84 2.94
C GLU A 97 -4.89 -14.61 2.12
N VAL A 98 -5.58 -14.36 1.00
CA VAL A 98 -5.34 -13.16 0.19
C VAL A 98 -5.68 -11.89 0.99
N PHE A 99 -6.76 -11.88 1.77
CA PHE A 99 -7.10 -10.78 2.67
C PHE A 99 -5.97 -10.52 3.68
N TYR A 100 -5.51 -11.56 4.38
CA TYR A 100 -4.42 -11.48 5.36
C TYR A 100 -3.13 -10.95 4.72
N HIS A 101 -2.82 -11.40 3.51
CA HIS A 101 -1.66 -10.92 2.78
C HIS A 101 -1.79 -9.42 2.45
N LYS A 102 -2.94 -8.98 1.91
CA LYS A 102 -3.15 -7.59 1.49
C LYS A 102 -3.17 -6.61 2.67
N ILE A 103 -3.68 -7.01 3.84
CA ILE A 103 -3.60 -6.22 5.07
C ILE A 103 -2.13 -5.99 5.48
N ASN A 104 -1.31 -7.04 5.45
CA ASN A 104 0.12 -6.92 5.73
C ASN A 104 0.84 -6.06 4.68
N THR A 105 0.54 -6.25 3.39
CA THR A 105 1.10 -5.41 2.31
C THR A 105 0.78 -3.93 2.53
N LEU A 106 -0.45 -3.59 2.94
CA LEU A 106 -0.82 -2.20 3.19
C LEU A 106 -0.05 -1.61 4.38
N LEU A 107 0.15 -2.38 5.45
CA LEU A 107 1.01 -1.98 6.57
C LEU A 107 2.46 -1.73 6.12
N ASP A 108 3.01 -2.59 5.27
CA ASP A 108 4.35 -2.41 4.71
C ASP A 108 4.46 -1.14 3.85
N LEU A 109 3.46 -0.88 3.01
CA LEU A 109 3.40 0.34 2.20
C LEU A 109 3.31 1.60 3.06
N PHE A 110 2.55 1.60 4.17
CA PHE A 110 2.53 2.71 5.12
C PHE A 110 3.92 3.03 5.68
N LYS A 111 4.69 1.99 6.05
CA LYS A 111 6.05 2.17 6.57
C LYS A 111 6.97 2.78 5.50
N ILE A 112 6.89 2.25 4.27
CA ILE A 112 7.74 2.71 3.17
C ILE A 112 7.42 4.16 2.78
N ILE A 113 6.14 4.53 2.66
CA ILE A 113 5.77 5.90 2.28
C ILE A 113 6.20 6.92 3.36
N ILE A 114 6.07 6.59 4.65
CA ILE A 114 6.57 7.42 5.75
C ILE A 114 8.08 7.62 5.64
N ASN A 115 8.84 6.55 5.41
CA ASN A 115 10.29 6.61 5.23
C ASN A 115 10.70 7.50 4.04
N LYS A 116 9.92 7.49 2.94
CA LYS A 116 10.16 8.33 1.77
C LYS A 116 9.81 9.79 2.03
N VAL A 117 8.61 10.07 2.58
CA VAL A 117 8.12 11.43 2.80
C VAL A 117 8.98 12.20 3.82
N HIS A 118 9.47 11.50 4.85
CA HIS A 118 10.32 12.13 5.88
C HIS A 118 11.82 12.00 5.59
N GLU A 119 12.19 11.40 4.46
CA GLU A 119 13.58 11.19 4.03
C GLU A 119 14.44 10.61 5.17
N LEU A 120 13.98 9.50 5.76
CA LEU A 120 14.66 8.89 6.91
C LEU A 120 15.88 8.05 6.49
N GLY A 121 15.97 7.70 5.21
CA GLY A 121 17.11 6.99 4.64
C GLY A 121 17.17 5.49 5.00
N PHE A 122 16.11 4.92 5.58
CA PHE A 122 16.09 3.48 5.85
C PHE A 122 15.99 2.70 4.54
N SER A 123 16.76 1.62 4.42
CA SER A 123 16.52 0.61 3.39
C SER A 123 15.20 -0.11 3.66
N GLU A 124 14.58 -0.74 2.65
CA GLU A 124 13.29 -1.42 2.83
C GLU A 124 13.32 -2.47 3.94
N LYS A 125 14.40 -3.28 4.02
CA LYS A 125 14.60 -4.26 5.09
C LYS A 125 14.72 -3.63 6.48
N LYS A 126 15.24 -2.41 6.57
CA LYS A 126 15.39 -1.66 7.83
C LYS A 126 14.19 -0.75 8.12
N CYS A 127 13.21 -0.67 7.22
CA CYS A 127 11.98 0.11 7.37
C CYS A 127 10.98 -0.63 8.28
N THR A 128 11.43 -1.00 9.47
CA THR A 128 10.62 -1.68 10.49
C THR A 128 9.85 -0.65 11.31
N TRP A 129 8.74 -1.08 11.91
CA TRP A 129 7.95 -0.21 12.79
C TRP A 129 8.77 0.35 13.96
N GLU A 130 9.62 -0.49 14.55
CA GLU A 130 10.54 -0.11 15.62
C GLU A 130 11.52 0.99 15.20
N ASN A 131 12.09 0.90 13.99
CA ASN A 131 13.03 1.92 13.51
C ASN A 131 12.32 3.24 13.18
N LEU A 132 11.10 3.19 12.66
CA LEU A 132 10.31 4.39 12.36
C LEU A 132 9.93 5.14 13.65
N THR A 133 9.45 4.42 14.67
CA THR A 133 9.02 5.03 15.94
C THR A 133 10.18 5.63 16.75
N LYS A 134 11.40 5.14 16.57
CA LYS A 134 12.61 5.70 17.19
C LYS A 134 13.14 6.97 16.49
N SER A 135 12.64 7.31 15.31
CA SER A 135 13.10 8.48 14.55
C SER A 135 12.67 9.79 15.20
N GLU A 136 13.64 10.66 15.51
CA GLU A 136 13.40 12.04 15.98
C GLU A 136 12.41 12.80 15.07
N LYS A 137 12.55 12.62 13.74
CA LYS A 137 11.70 13.29 12.72
C LYS A 137 10.23 12.86 12.77
N LEU A 138 9.91 11.75 13.44
CA LEU A 138 8.57 11.19 13.55
C LEU A 138 8.00 11.27 14.96
N LYS A 139 8.76 11.78 15.93
CA LYS A 139 8.26 12.02 17.29
C LYS A 139 7.03 12.92 17.19
N GLN A 140 5.92 12.47 17.80
CA GLN A 140 4.63 13.18 17.85
C GLN A 140 3.92 13.35 16.48
N SER A 141 4.36 12.66 15.44
CA SER A 141 3.65 12.68 14.16
C SER A 141 2.33 11.91 14.26
N MET A 142 1.23 12.54 13.85
CA MET A 142 -0.08 11.88 13.71
C MET A 142 -0.02 10.64 12.79
N LEU A 143 0.93 10.61 11.85
CA LEU A 143 1.13 9.46 10.96
C LEU A 143 1.52 8.20 11.74
N ILE A 144 2.34 8.32 12.78
CA ILE A 144 2.69 7.19 13.64
C ILE A 144 1.43 6.67 14.34
N THR A 145 0.59 7.58 14.86
CA THR A 145 -0.67 7.20 15.50
C THR A 145 -1.60 6.47 14.53
N VAL A 146 -1.73 6.95 13.28
CA VAL A 146 -2.57 6.30 12.26
C VAL A 146 -2.09 4.89 11.94
N VAL A 147 -0.78 4.71 11.74
CA VAL A 147 -0.22 3.37 11.45
C VAL A 147 -0.31 2.45 12.66
N GLU A 148 -0.16 2.97 13.87
CA GLU A 148 -0.35 2.20 15.10
C GLU A 148 -1.80 1.74 15.27
N CYS A 149 -2.77 2.63 15.03
CA CYS A 149 -4.19 2.29 15.03
C CYS A 149 -4.50 1.22 13.98
N TYR A 150 -3.92 1.34 12.78
CA TYR A 150 -4.05 0.32 11.74
C TYR A 150 -3.49 -1.03 12.21
N TYR A 151 -2.26 -1.05 12.74
CA TYR A 151 -1.64 -2.28 13.26
C TYR A 151 -2.52 -2.93 14.33
N LYS A 152 -2.95 -2.16 15.34
CA LYS A 152 -3.81 -2.66 16.43
C LYS A 152 -5.14 -3.21 15.91
N SER A 153 -5.73 -2.58 14.91
CA SER A 153 -6.99 -3.04 14.30
C SER A 153 -6.85 -4.41 13.62
N PHE A 154 -5.64 -4.75 13.18
CA PHE A 154 -5.35 -5.98 12.41
C PHE A 154 -4.29 -6.87 13.07
N GLU A 155 -3.99 -6.67 14.36
CA GLU A 155 -2.89 -7.36 15.04
C GLU A 155 -3.04 -8.88 14.94
N ASN A 156 -4.24 -9.38 15.23
CA ASN A 156 -4.57 -10.82 15.14
C ASN A 156 -4.37 -11.37 13.71
N VAL A 157 -4.77 -10.62 12.69
CA VAL A 157 -4.62 -10.99 11.28
C VAL A 157 -3.14 -11.01 10.88
N ILE A 158 -2.37 -10.03 11.34
CA ILE A 158 -0.93 -9.93 11.08
C ILE A 158 -0.19 -11.10 11.73
N ILE A 159 -0.50 -11.41 12.99
CA ILE A 159 0.08 -12.54 13.73
C ILE A 159 -0.27 -13.86 13.02
N ALA A 160 -1.56 -14.07 12.70
CA ALA A 160 -2.02 -15.27 12.00
C ALA A 160 -1.30 -15.46 10.66
N ARG A 161 -1.20 -14.40 9.85
CA ARG A 161 -0.47 -14.43 8.58
C ARG A 161 0.99 -14.84 8.76
N ASN A 162 1.68 -14.27 9.75
CA ASN A 162 3.09 -14.58 9.99
C ASN A 162 3.26 -16.04 10.41
N LEU A 163 2.38 -16.55 11.28
CA LEU A 163 2.35 -17.96 11.63
C LEU A 163 2.12 -18.85 10.40
N ASN A 164 1.11 -18.54 9.58
CA ASN A 164 0.82 -19.29 8.36
C ASN A 164 2.01 -19.27 7.37
N THR A 165 2.62 -18.10 7.16
CA THR A 165 3.76 -17.94 6.24
C THR A 165 5.00 -18.69 6.72
N HIS A 166 5.26 -18.70 8.03
CA HIS A 166 6.46 -19.34 8.59
C HIS A 166 6.29 -20.83 8.86
N ARG A 167 5.08 -21.30 9.14
CA ARG A 167 4.81 -22.70 9.54
C ARG A 167 4.12 -23.52 8.45
N GLY A 168 3.58 -22.87 7.41
CA GLY A 168 2.74 -23.55 6.41
C GLY A 168 1.45 -24.14 6.99
N GLN A 169 1.07 -23.74 8.20
CA GLN A 169 -0.07 -24.28 8.94
C GLN A 169 -1.16 -23.21 8.99
N PHE A 170 -2.35 -23.54 8.48
CA PHE A 170 -3.54 -22.73 8.64
C PHE A 170 -4.27 -23.26 9.89
N TYR A 171 -4.34 -22.45 10.94
CA TYR A 171 -5.14 -22.77 12.12
C TYR A 171 -6.53 -22.19 11.91
N ASP A 172 -7.53 -23.06 11.95
CA ASP A 172 -8.96 -22.76 11.90
C ASP A 172 -9.49 -22.19 13.23
#